data_AF-A0A368GN84-F1
#
_entry.id   AF-A0A368GN84-F1
#
_cell.length_a   1.000
_cell.length_b   1.000
_cell.length_c   1.000
_cell.angle_alpha   90.00
_cell.angle_beta   90.00
_cell.angle_gamma   90.00
#
_symmetry.space_group_name_H-M   'P 1'
#
loop_
_entity.id
_entity.type
_entity.pdbx_description
1 polymer ?
#
loop_
_entity_poly.entity_id
_entity_poly.type
_entity_poly.pdbx_seq_one_letter_code
_entity_poly.pdbx_strand_id
1 'polypeptide(L)'
;MKKNQEKKEGKKREKSQITSAPDGETEVDLLVPVESALNSDPRVFRAKGIDSLPAIGIQRGVEIAVPYRLYLPRRFFPQFSLLASVKPMDRRGGYLFAIVNPYDTMVDVGVLLEPAGSGQTNISLIYSSRRDATSRAIASFIVPEFVQQWTQIAFEVNKDSVTLYFKCIRFAEREISDLPQLTMEDAHKLYIGSAGPILGSGFEVSFLNF
;
A
#
# COMPACT_ATOMS: atom_id res chain seq x y z
N MET A 1 7.92 -31.88 -49.82
CA MET A 1 7.67 -32.41 -48.46
C MET A 1 8.72 -31.86 -47.49
N LYS A 2 8.35 -30.87 -46.66
CA LYS A 2 8.57 -30.83 -45.20
C LYS A 2 8.06 -29.49 -44.70
N LYS A 3 7.05 -29.59 -43.83
CA LYS A 3 6.31 -28.55 -43.12
C LYS A 3 7.02 -28.22 -41.80
N ASN A 4 6.73 -27.02 -41.31
CA ASN A 4 6.61 -26.60 -39.90
C ASN A 4 7.87 -26.57 -39.03
N GLN A 5 8.14 -25.42 -38.40
CA GLN A 5 7.51 -25.06 -37.12
C GLN A 5 7.73 -23.59 -36.78
N GLU A 6 6.64 -22.83 -36.69
CA GLU A 6 6.55 -21.58 -35.95
C GLU A 6 6.84 -21.83 -34.48
N LYS A 7 7.62 -20.95 -33.83
CA LYS A 7 7.61 -20.79 -32.38
C LYS A 7 7.04 -19.40 -32.08
N LYS A 8 5.71 -19.32 -31.99
CA LYS A 8 5.00 -18.17 -31.41
C LYS A 8 5.14 -18.27 -29.90
N GLU A 9 6.00 -17.44 -29.31
CA GLU A 9 5.98 -17.19 -27.88
C GLU A 9 4.70 -16.41 -27.54
N GLY A 10 3.74 -17.12 -26.95
CA GLY A 10 2.53 -16.52 -26.39
C GLY A 10 2.91 -15.69 -25.17
N LYS A 11 3.00 -14.36 -25.34
CA LYS A 11 3.01 -13.41 -24.23
C LYS A 11 1.70 -13.54 -23.48
N LYS A 12 1.71 -14.27 -22.36
CA LYS A 12 0.58 -14.39 -21.42
C LYS A 12 0.28 -12.97 -20.96
N ARG A 13 -0.83 -12.38 -21.44
CA ARG A 13 -1.29 -11.07 -20.98
C ARG A 13 -1.65 -11.23 -19.51
N GLU A 14 -0.83 -10.66 -18.65
CA GLU A 14 -1.12 -10.51 -17.23
C GLU A 14 -2.37 -9.63 -17.12
N LYS A 15 -3.46 -10.19 -16.56
CA LYS A 15 -4.72 -9.45 -16.43
C LYS A 15 -4.54 -8.39 -15.34
N SER A 16 -4.94 -7.16 -15.64
CA SER A 16 -4.99 -6.09 -14.65
C SER A 16 -6.04 -6.40 -13.58
N GLN A 17 -5.72 -6.07 -12.33
CA GLN A 17 -6.58 -6.23 -11.15
C GLN A 17 -7.51 -5.02 -10.94
N ILE A 18 -7.43 -4.03 -11.83
CA ILE A 18 -8.23 -2.81 -11.76
C ILE A 18 -9.67 -3.14 -12.16
N THR A 19 -10.62 -2.98 -11.23
CA THR A 19 -12.05 -3.15 -11.48
C THR A 19 -12.75 -1.78 -11.46
N SER A 20 -13.65 -1.56 -12.41
CA SER A 20 -14.53 -0.40 -12.41
C SER A 20 -15.83 -0.75 -11.67
N ALA A 21 -16.16 0.01 -10.64
CA ALA A 21 -17.44 -0.05 -9.95
C ALA A 21 -18.58 0.50 -10.84
N PRO A 22 -19.85 0.15 -10.55
CA PRO A 22 -21.00 0.52 -11.38
C PRO A 22 -21.25 2.04 -11.50
N ASP A 23 -20.75 2.81 -10.54
CA ASP A 23 -20.79 4.28 -10.47
C ASP A 23 -19.63 4.95 -11.22
N GLY A 24 -18.70 4.18 -11.78
CA GLY A 24 -17.51 4.67 -12.47
C GLY A 24 -16.29 4.85 -11.56
N GLU A 25 -16.38 4.50 -10.28
CA GLU A 25 -15.22 4.48 -9.38
C GLU A 25 -14.30 3.30 -9.73
N THR A 26 -13.03 3.40 -9.38
CA THR A 26 -12.04 2.34 -9.61
C THR A 26 -11.63 1.77 -8.27
N GLU A 27 -11.85 0.48 -8.09
CA GLU A 27 -11.44 -0.24 -6.88
C GLU A 27 -10.21 -1.10 -7.18
N VAL A 28 -9.28 -1.14 -6.23
CA VAL A 28 -8.05 -1.91 -6.33
C VAL A 28 -7.78 -2.55 -4.98
N ASP A 29 -7.79 -3.87 -4.95
CA ASP A 29 -7.34 -4.64 -3.79
C ASP A 29 -5.82 -4.86 -3.84
N LEU A 30 -5.12 -4.31 -2.84
CA LEU A 30 -3.66 -4.41 -2.69
C LEU A 30 -3.23 -5.65 -1.89
N LEU A 31 -4.15 -6.47 -1.37
CA LEU A 31 -3.83 -7.68 -0.59
C LEU A 31 -3.67 -8.94 -1.46
N VAL A 32 -4.11 -8.93 -2.72
CA VAL A 32 -3.96 -10.06 -3.63
C VAL A 32 -2.50 -10.58 -3.77
N PRO A 33 -1.46 -9.72 -3.82
CA PRO A 33 -0.06 -10.18 -3.76
C PRO A 33 0.29 -10.92 -2.46
N VAL A 34 -0.30 -10.50 -1.34
CA VAL A 34 -0.04 -11.09 -0.01
C VAL A 34 -0.66 -12.48 0.08
N GLU A 35 -1.87 -12.67 -0.46
CA GLU A 35 -2.51 -13.98 -0.53
C GLU A 35 -1.67 -14.98 -1.31
N SER A 36 -1.06 -14.53 -2.41
CA SER A 36 -0.19 -15.34 -3.26
C SER A 36 1.08 -15.80 -2.53
N ALA A 37 1.53 -15.04 -1.51
CA ALA A 37 2.71 -15.34 -0.73
C ALA A 37 2.48 -16.31 0.45
N LEU A 38 1.22 -16.55 0.86
CA LEU A 38 0.85 -17.39 2.01
C LEU A 38 1.45 -18.81 1.99
N ASN A 39 1.68 -19.37 0.81
CA ASN A 39 2.21 -20.72 0.65
C ASN A 39 3.71 -20.73 0.29
N SER A 40 4.34 -19.57 0.17
CA SER A 40 5.71 -19.41 -0.31
C SER A 40 6.70 -18.96 0.77
N ASP A 41 6.24 -18.20 1.77
CA ASP A 41 7.06 -17.78 2.90
C ASP A 41 6.31 -18.03 4.22
N PRO A 42 6.85 -18.83 5.16
CA PRO A 42 6.17 -19.14 6.44
C PRO A 42 5.97 -17.90 7.33
N ARG A 43 6.65 -16.80 7.05
CA ARG A 43 6.48 -15.51 7.70
C ARG A 43 5.25 -14.76 7.20
N VAL A 44 4.59 -15.23 6.15
CA VAL A 44 3.26 -14.81 5.72
C VAL A 44 2.28 -15.92 6.14
N PHE A 45 1.35 -15.60 7.03
CA PHE A 45 0.53 -16.62 7.69
C PHE A 45 -0.92 -16.19 7.84
N ARG A 46 -1.82 -17.17 7.90
CA ARG A 46 -3.24 -16.91 8.20
C ARG A 46 -3.41 -16.52 9.66
N ALA A 47 -4.16 -15.46 9.90
CA ALA A 47 -4.49 -14.93 11.21
C ALA A 47 -6.02 -14.86 11.38
N LYS A 48 -6.47 -14.63 12.62
CA LYS A 48 -7.87 -14.34 12.93
C LYS A 48 -8.07 -12.83 13.04
N GLY A 49 -9.01 -12.33 12.26
CA GLY A 49 -9.48 -10.96 12.23
C GLY A 49 -10.51 -10.63 13.31
N ILE A 50 -11.09 -9.44 13.19
CA ILE A 50 -12.30 -9.04 13.92
C ILE A 50 -13.39 -10.09 13.65
N ASP A 51 -14.13 -10.50 14.68
CA ASP A 51 -15.21 -11.49 14.57
C ASP A 51 -14.82 -12.81 13.89
N SER A 52 -13.54 -13.21 14.04
CA SER A 52 -12.96 -14.40 13.39
C SER A 52 -12.93 -14.36 11.85
N LEU A 53 -13.08 -13.19 11.24
CA LEU A 53 -12.90 -13.00 9.81
C LEU A 53 -11.47 -13.39 9.39
N PRO A 54 -11.26 -13.83 8.13
CA PRO A 54 -9.93 -14.14 7.63
C PRO A 54 -9.00 -12.91 7.68
N ALA A 55 -7.80 -13.11 8.19
CA ALA A 55 -6.75 -12.11 8.17
C ALA A 55 -5.44 -12.75 7.71
N ILE A 56 -4.50 -11.92 7.24
CA ILE A 56 -3.17 -12.36 6.83
C ILE A 56 -2.13 -11.56 7.62
N GLY A 57 -1.28 -12.27 8.34
CA GLY A 57 -0.14 -11.73 9.05
C GLY A 57 1.11 -11.75 8.19
N ILE A 58 1.92 -10.71 8.31
CA ILE A 58 3.25 -10.60 7.70
C ILE A 58 4.24 -10.35 8.82
N GLN A 59 5.28 -11.19 8.91
CA GLN A 59 6.42 -10.90 9.77
C GLN A 59 7.44 -10.00 9.08
N ARG A 60 8.21 -9.29 9.89
CA ARG A 60 9.21 -8.36 9.36
C ARG A 60 10.27 -9.07 8.52
N GLY A 61 10.69 -8.39 7.45
CA GLY A 61 11.71 -8.87 6.52
C GLY A 61 11.16 -9.81 5.44
N VAL A 62 9.84 -9.99 5.37
CA VAL A 62 9.17 -10.48 4.17
C VAL A 62 9.22 -9.40 3.10
N GLU A 63 9.51 -9.81 1.86
CA GLU A 63 9.51 -8.92 0.70
C GLU A 63 8.42 -9.37 -0.28
N ILE A 64 7.27 -8.71 -0.24
CA ILE A 64 6.20 -8.89 -1.22
C ILE A 64 6.26 -7.71 -2.17
N ALA A 65 6.74 -7.98 -3.39
CA ALA A 65 6.94 -6.98 -4.43
C ALA A 65 6.32 -7.46 -5.74
N VAL A 66 5.56 -6.59 -6.39
CA VAL A 66 4.92 -6.85 -7.69
C VAL A 66 5.06 -5.63 -8.61
N PRO A 67 5.06 -5.81 -9.94
CA PRO A 67 4.99 -4.66 -10.86
C PRO A 67 3.74 -3.84 -10.58
N TYR A 68 3.87 -2.54 -10.31
CA TYR A 68 2.72 -1.73 -9.87
C TYR A 68 1.60 -1.68 -10.94
N ARG A 69 1.95 -1.74 -12.25
CA ARG A 69 1.01 -1.66 -13.39
C ARG A 69 -0.06 -2.74 -13.38
N LEU A 70 0.15 -3.83 -12.67
CA LEU A 70 -0.83 -4.90 -12.55
C LEU A 70 -2.03 -4.47 -11.70
N TYR A 71 -1.78 -3.59 -10.73
CA TYR A 71 -2.75 -3.16 -9.73
C TYR A 71 -3.19 -1.70 -9.95
N LEU A 72 -2.31 -0.85 -10.47
CA LEU A 72 -2.52 0.60 -10.45
C LEU A 72 -2.34 1.25 -11.83
N PRO A 73 -3.08 2.34 -12.10
CA PRO A 73 -3.00 3.05 -13.37
C PRO A 73 -1.69 3.83 -13.49
N ARG A 74 -1.25 4.05 -14.73
CA ARG A 74 -0.02 4.80 -15.02
C ARG A 74 -0.13 6.28 -14.63
N ARG A 75 -1.28 6.88 -14.89
CA ARG A 75 -1.67 8.17 -14.31
C ARG A 75 -2.38 7.85 -13.01
N PHE A 76 -1.75 8.18 -11.89
CA PHE A 76 -2.32 7.90 -10.58
C PHE A 76 -3.60 8.72 -10.36
N PHE A 77 -4.43 8.28 -9.45
CA PHE A 77 -5.71 8.94 -9.19
C PHE A 77 -5.49 10.38 -8.68
N PRO A 78 -6.21 11.38 -9.24
CA PRO A 78 -6.09 12.78 -8.83
C PRO A 78 -6.76 13.07 -7.49
N GLN A 79 -7.72 12.23 -7.11
CA GLN A 79 -8.41 12.18 -5.82
C GLN A 79 -8.73 10.71 -5.57
N PHE A 80 -8.57 10.25 -4.34
CA PHE A 80 -8.76 8.84 -4.02
C PHE A 80 -9.02 8.65 -2.53
N SER A 81 -9.54 7.48 -2.20
CA SER A 81 -9.61 7.00 -0.83
C SER A 81 -8.72 5.77 -0.67
N LEU A 82 -8.12 5.65 0.51
CA LEU A 82 -7.38 4.46 0.89
C LEU A 82 -7.95 3.93 2.19
N LEU A 83 -8.32 2.65 2.20
CA LEU A 83 -8.86 1.97 3.37
C LEU A 83 -7.93 0.83 3.79
N ALA A 84 -7.65 0.72 5.07
CA ALA A 84 -6.90 -0.40 5.63
C ALA A 84 -7.43 -0.80 7.00
N SER A 85 -7.70 -2.09 7.17
CA SER A 85 -8.00 -2.70 8.47
C SER A 85 -6.79 -3.51 8.91
N VAL A 86 -6.08 -3.00 9.92
CA VAL A 86 -4.75 -3.48 10.28
C VAL A 86 -4.61 -3.73 11.78
N LYS A 87 -3.69 -4.63 12.13
CA LYS A 87 -3.24 -4.89 13.49
C LYS A 87 -1.72 -4.93 13.51
N PRO A 88 -1.04 -3.81 13.82
CA PRO A 88 0.41 -3.80 14.03
C PRO A 88 0.79 -4.78 15.14
N MET A 89 1.86 -5.53 14.96
CA MET A 89 2.30 -6.53 15.94
C MET A 89 3.41 -6.01 16.86
N ASP A 90 4.06 -4.92 16.48
CA ASP A 90 5.08 -4.22 17.26
C ASP A 90 4.94 -2.69 17.18
N ARG A 91 5.72 -1.99 18.01
CA ARG A 91 5.77 -0.52 18.08
C ARG A 91 6.65 0.13 17.02
N ARG A 92 7.45 -0.64 16.29
CA ARG A 92 8.44 -0.09 15.36
C ARG A 92 7.78 0.44 14.10
N GLY A 93 6.59 -0.07 13.77
CA GLY A 93 5.86 0.34 12.58
C GLY A 93 6.53 -0.11 11.28
N GLY A 94 6.15 0.55 10.20
CA GLY A 94 6.61 0.31 8.84
C GLY A 94 5.59 0.77 7.79
N TYR A 95 5.90 0.51 6.52
CA TYR A 95 4.97 0.78 5.43
C TYR A 95 3.88 -0.29 5.36
N LEU A 96 2.61 0.13 5.27
CA LEU A 96 1.52 -0.77 4.89
C LEU A 96 1.68 -1.20 3.43
N PHE A 97 1.94 -0.22 2.58
CA PHE A 97 2.37 -0.42 1.20
C PHE A 97 3.24 0.77 0.77
N ALA A 98 4.02 0.58 -0.28
CA ALA A 98 4.81 1.62 -0.91
C ALA A 98 4.92 1.36 -2.42
N ILE A 99 4.66 2.38 -3.21
CA ILE A 99 4.98 2.41 -4.63
C ILE A 99 6.34 3.07 -4.76
N VAL A 100 7.33 2.29 -5.14
CA VAL A 100 8.73 2.69 -5.16
C VAL A 100 9.17 2.92 -6.60
N ASN A 101 9.97 3.96 -6.81
CA ASN A 101 10.52 4.30 -8.11
C ASN A 101 11.44 3.17 -8.66
N PRO A 102 11.77 3.17 -9.97
CA PRO A 102 12.56 2.11 -10.60
C PRO A 102 13.97 1.93 -10.03
N TYR A 103 14.47 2.93 -9.31
CA TYR A 103 15.81 2.94 -8.71
C TYR A 103 15.81 2.46 -7.26
N ASP A 104 14.64 2.13 -6.70
CA ASP A 104 14.46 1.74 -5.30
C ASP A 104 14.94 2.81 -4.30
N THR A 105 14.87 4.09 -4.67
CA THR A 105 15.39 5.23 -3.87
C THR A 105 14.33 6.16 -3.32
N MET A 106 13.09 6.09 -3.81
CA MET A 106 12.01 6.97 -3.36
C MET A 106 10.66 6.26 -3.36
N VAL A 107 9.87 6.54 -2.33
CA VAL A 107 8.45 6.17 -2.26
C VAL A 107 7.65 7.31 -2.88
N ASP A 108 7.01 7.02 -4.01
CA ASP A 108 6.14 7.97 -4.71
C ASP A 108 4.76 8.03 -4.04
N VAL A 109 4.21 6.89 -3.61
CA VAL A 109 2.95 6.84 -2.84
C VAL A 109 3.04 5.73 -1.80
N GLY A 110 2.62 5.98 -0.57
CA GLY A 110 2.59 4.94 0.46
C GLY A 110 1.95 5.40 1.76
N VAL A 111 1.68 4.46 2.65
CA VAL A 111 1.22 4.76 4.02
C VAL A 111 2.23 4.22 5.02
N LEU A 112 2.78 5.13 5.80
CA LEU A 112 3.83 4.86 6.78
C LEU A 112 3.29 5.04 8.19
N LEU A 113 3.45 4.00 9.02
CA LEU A 113 3.14 4.03 10.45
C LEU A 113 4.45 4.01 11.22
N GLU A 114 4.64 4.96 12.13
CA GLU A 114 5.86 5.09 12.94
C GLU A 114 5.54 5.48 14.39
N PRO A 115 6.40 5.14 15.35
CA PRO A 115 6.23 5.63 16.72
C PRO A 115 6.38 7.16 16.78
N ALA A 116 5.50 7.84 17.53
CA ALA A 116 5.48 9.30 17.65
C ALA A 116 5.78 9.81 19.07
N GLY A 117 6.33 8.94 19.93
CA GLY A 117 6.50 9.20 21.36
C GLY A 117 5.82 8.13 22.20
N SER A 118 5.66 8.41 23.50
CA SER A 118 5.08 7.45 24.43
C SER A 118 3.60 7.20 24.15
N GLY A 119 3.27 5.98 23.72
CA GLY A 119 1.88 5.57 23.48
C GLY A 119 1.21 6.25 22.29
N GLN A 120 1.99 6.74 21.32
CA GLN A 120 1.49 7.42 20.14
C GLN A 120 2.07 6.83 18.86
N THR A 121 1.26 6.83 17.80
CA THR A 121 1.65 6.41 16.45
C THR A 121 1.41 7.56 15.49
N ASN A 122 2.39 7.88 14.66
CA ASN A 122 2.25 8.79 13.54
C ASN A 122 1.84 7.97 12.31
N ILE A 123 0.73 8.36 11.69
CA ILE A 123 0.26 7.79 10.42
C ILE A 123 0.47 8.86 9.36
N SER A 124 1.32 8.57 8.39
CA SER A 124 1.69 9.51 7.32
C SER A 124 1.30 8.98 5.96
N LEU A 125 0.67 9.83 5.15
CA LEU A 125 0.48 9.60 3.73
C LEU A 125 1.69 10.16 2.99
N ILE A 126 2.48 9.27 2.39
CA ILE A 126 3.60 9.62 1.51
C ILE A 126 3.05 9.86 0.11
N TYR A 127 3.40 11.00 -0.47
CA TYR A 127 3.06 11.36 -1.85
C TYR A 127 4.13 12.27 -2.43
N SER A 128 5.01 11.70 -3.24
CA SER A 128 6.22 12.33 -3.77
C SER A 128 6.15 12.38 -5.29
N SER A 129 6.49 13.54 -5.85
CA SER A 129 6.58 13.76 -7.29
C SER A 129 8.04 13.72 -7.75
N ARG A 130 8.26 13.68 -9.07
CA ARG A 130 9.62 13.77 -9.65
C ARG A 130 10.35 15.08 -9.32
N ARG A 131 9.65 16.09 -8.81
CA ARG A 131 10.24 17.38 -8.40
C ARG A 131 10.80 17.31 -6.98
N ASP A 132 10.39 16.33 -6.19
CA ASP A 132 10.87 16.13 -4.83
C ASP A 132 12.23 15.43 -4.87
N ALA A 133 13.16 15.86 -4.00
CA ALA A 133 14.48 15.26 -3.91
C ALA A 133 14.49 13.95 -3.10
N THR A 134 13.49 13.77 -2.23
CA THR A 134 13.32 12.61 -1.34
C THR A 134 11.84 12.31 -1.16
N SER A 135 11.52 11.13 -0.64
CA SER A 135 10.15 10.78 -0.23
C SER A 135 9.58 11.84 0.72
N ARG A 136 8.33 12.25 0.51
CA ARG A 136 7.69 13.33 1.29
C ARG A 136 6.31 12.91 1.81
N ALA A 137 6.08 13.13 3.10
CA ALA A 137 4.74 13.04 3.68
C ALA A 137 3.94 14.31 3.31
N ILE A 138 2.75 14.14 2.73
CA ILE A 138 1.83 15.27 2.46
C ILE A 138 0.91 15.55 3.63
N ALA A 139 0.65 14.55 4.46
CA ALA A 139 -0.11 14.67 5.69
C ALA A 139 0.36 13.64 6.71
N SER A 140 0.40 14.06 7.98
CA SER A 140 0.81 13.23 9.11
C SER A 140 -0.14 13.47 10.29
N PHE A 141 -0.51 12.39 10.96
CA PHE A 141 -1.50 12.39 12.04
C PHE A 141 -0.98 11.57 13.22
N ILE A 142 -0.88 12.21 14.38
CA ILE A 142 -0.51 11.54 15.62
C ILE A 142 -1.79 11.03 16.29
N VAL A 143 -1.90 9.71 16.41
CA VAL A 143 -3.03 9.01 17.04
C VAL A 143 -2.54 8.24 18.28
N PRO A 144 -3.46 7.85 19.19
CA PRO A 144 -3.12 6.89 20.24
C PRO A 144 -2.60 5.58 19.64
N GLU A 145 -1.58 4.99 20.27
CA GLU A 145 -1.03 3.70 19.86
C GLU A 145 -2.09 2.59 19.84
N PHE A 146 -2.02 1.71 18.84
CA PHE A 146 -2.96 0.61 18.62
C PHE A 146 -2.26 -0.71 18.29
N VAL A 147 -1.06 -0.92 18.84
CA VAL A 147 -0.31 -2.18 18.72
C VAL A 147 -1.14 -3.33 19.29
N GLN A 148 -1.18 -4.45 18.58
CA GLN A 148 -2.00 -5.64 18.85
C GLN A 148 -3.52 -5.39 18.87
N GLN A 149 -3.98 -4.23 18.41
CA GLN A 149 -5.40 -3.91 18.29
C GLN A 149 -5.81 -3.77 16.82
N TRP A 150 -6.86 -4.48 16.42
CA TRP A 150 -7.47 -4.27 15.12
C TRP A 150 -8.01 -2.85 15.01
N THR A 151 -7.55 -2.13 13.99
CA THR A 151 -7.90 -0.72 13.77
C THR A 151 -8.13 -0.48 12.29
N GLN A 152 -9.28 0.12 11.99
CA GLN A 152 -9.59 0.61 10.65
C GLN A 152 -9.09 2.05 10.51
N ILE A 153 -8.30 2.29 9.49
CA ILE A 153 -7.85 3.62 9.08
C ILE A 153 -8.30 3.87 7.65
N ALA A 154 -8.68 5.11 7.35
CA ALA A 154 -8.91 5.51 5.98
C ALA A 154 -8.37 6.92 5.71
N PHE A 155 -7.78 7.11 4.54
CA PHE A 155 -7.50 8.44 4.00
C PHE A 155 -8.55 8.78 2.96
N GLU A 156 -9.10 9.98 3.04
CA GLU A 156 -9.79 10.65 1.95
C GLU A 156 -8.85 11.74 1.43
N VAL A 157 -8.49 11.66 0.15
CA VAL A 157 -7.50 12.53 -0.48
C VAL A 157 -8.17 13.32 -1.58
N ASN A 158 -8.33 14.61 -1.32
CA ASN A 158 -8.80 15.61 -2.26
C ASN A 158 -7.61 16.37 -2.86
N LYS A 159 -7.88 17.33 -3.75
CA LYS A 159 -6.81 18.12 -4.39
C LYS A 159 -6.07 19.01 -3.39
N ASP A 160 -6.75 19.52 -2.39
CA ASP A 160 -6.27 20.53 -1.45
C ASP A 160 -6.38 20.09 0.01
N SER A 161 -6.90 18.88 0.28
CA SER A 161 -6.98 18.34 1.63
C SER A 161 -6.74 16.84 1.71
N VAL A 162 -6.26 16.40 2.88
CA VAL A 162 -6.19 15.00 3.28
C VAL A 162 -6.90 14.86 4.61
N THR A 163 -7.95 14.04 4.65
CA THR A 163 -8.66 13.68 5.88
C THR A 163 -8.30 12.26 6.31
N LEU A 164 -7.92 12.09 7.58
CA LEU A 164 -7.78 10.78 8.20
C LEU A 164 -9.08 10.42 8.94
N TYR A 165 -9.57 9.22 8.68
CA TYR A 165 -10.55 8.53 9.52
C TYR A 165 -9.81 7.46 10.33
N PHE A 166 -9.98 7.49 11.65
CA PHE A 166 -9.33 6.56 12.58
C PHE A 166 -10.40 5.91 13.44
N LYS A 167 -10.43 4.56 13.48
CA LYS A 167 -11.48 3.79 14.15
C LYS A 167 -12.88 4.20 13.69
N CYS A 168 -13.04 4.37 12.37
CA CYS A 168 -14.29 4.78 11.71
C CYS A 168 -14.81 6.19 12.08
N ILE A 169 -13.99 7.03 12.73
CA ILE A 169 -14.33 8.41 13.07
C ILE A 169 -13.45 9.37 12.25
N ARG A 170 -14.04 10.43 11.70
CA ARG A 170 -13.28 11.54 11.09
C ARG A 170 -12.36 12.15 12.15
N PHE A 171 -11.07 11.87 12.06
CA PHE A 171 -10.11 12.20 13.10
C PHE A 171 -9.61 13.64 12.95
N ALA A 172 -9.05 13.96 11.79
CA ALA A 172 -8.58 15.30 11.47
C ALA A 172 -8.38 15.45 9.96
N GLU A 173 -8.29 16.70 9.53
CA GLU A 173 -7.95 17.09 8.16
C GLU A 173 -6.67 17.93 8.15
N ARG A 174 -5.93 17.84 7.04
CA ARG A 174 -4.77 18.67 6.74
C ARG A 174 -4.95 19.26 5.35
N GLU A 175 -4.84 20.59 5.27
CA GLU A 175 -4.74 21.27 3.99
C GLU A 175 -3.39 20.99 3.36
N ILE A 176 -3.37 20.81 2.04
CA ILE A 176 -2.19 20.62 1.21
C ILE A 176 -2.21 21.60 0.06
N SER A 177 -1.04 22.01 -0.42
CA SER A 177 -0.95 22.78 -1.66
C SER A 177 -1.09 21.82 -2.85
N ASP A 178 -2.23 21.89 -3.56
CA ASP A 178 -2.58 21.19 -4.82
C ASP A 178 -1.84 19.87 -5.08
N LEU A 179 -2.53 18.75 -4.90
CA LEU A 179 -2.00 17.41 -5.10
C LEU A 179 -1.51 17.23 -6.55
N PRO A 180 -0.20 17.04 -6.77
CA PRO A 180 0.33 17.02 -8.12
C PRO A 180 -0.08 15.72 -8.83
N GLN A 181 -0.47 15.81 -10.11
CA GLN A 181 -0.74 14.62 -10.92
C GLN A 181 0.53 13.75 -11.05
N LEU A 182 0.52 12.55 -10.48
CA LEU A 182 1.61 11.58 -10.66
C LEU A 182 1.45 10.76 -11.93
N THR A 183 2.57 10.55 -12.63
CA THR A 183 2.69 9.60 -13.73
C THR A 183 3.89 8.68 -13.47
N MET A 184 3.59 7.41 -13.25
CA MET A 184 4.56 6.38 -12.91
C MET A 184 5.08 5.67 -14.17
N GLU A 185 6.24 5.04 -14.07
CA GLU A 185 6.89 4.29 -15.15
C GLU A 185 6.67 2.80 -14.95
N ASP A 186 6.67 2.01 -16.02
CA ASP A 186 6.34 0.58 -15.92
C ASP A 186 7.28 -0.23 -15.01
N ALA A 187 8.47 0.31 -14.71
CA ALA A 187 9.46 -0.28 -13.81
C ALA A 187 9.25 0.07 -12.31
N HIS A 188 8.26 0.91 -11.97
CA HIS A 188 7.85 1.11 -10.58
C HIS A 188 7.36 -0.19 -9.97
N LYS A 189 7.58 -0.36 -8.67
CA LYS A 189 7.21 -1.57 -7.92
C LYS A 189 6.22 -1.21 -6.83
N LEU A 190 5.24 -2.07 -6.63
CA LEU A 190 4.36 -2.04 -5.47
C LEU A 190 4.90 -3.03 -4.44
N TYR A 191 5.26 -2.52 -3.26
CA TYR A 191 5.64 -3.28 -2.09
C TYR A 191 4.50 -3.29 -1.08
N ILE A 192 4.24 -4.44 -0.45
CA ILE A 192 3.32 -4.58 0.68
C ILE A 192 4.12 -4.93 1.94
N GLY A 193 3.81 -4.27 3.06
CA GLY A 193 4.50 -4.49 4.32
C GLY A 193 5.97 -4.04 4.33
N SER A 194 6.44 -3.23 3.37
CA SER A 194 7.78 -2.64 3.34
C SER A 194 7.88 -1.54 2.26
N ALA A 195 9.03 -0.88 2.16
CA ALA A 195 9.41 -0.04 1.01
C ALA A 195 10.58 -0.65 0.20
N GLY A 196 10.70 -1.98 0.21
CA GLY A 196 11.78 -2.70 -0.45
C GLY A 196 13.09 -2.71 0.35
N PRO A 197 14.13 -3.38 -0.18
CA PRO A 197 15.34 -3.70 0.58
C PRO A 197 16.26 -2.50 0.83
N ILE A 198 16.21 -1.46 -0.01
CA ILE A 198 17.07 -0.28 0.11
C ILE A 198 16.48 0.73 1.11
N LEU A 199 15.20 1.10 0.95
CA LEU A 199 14.51 2.03 1.84
C LEU A 199 14.10 1.37 3.16
N GLY A 200 13.86 0.05 3.14
CA GLY A 200 13.58 -0.74 4.33
C GLY A 200 12.18 -0.51 4.89
N SER A 201 12.12 -0.23 6.20
CA SER A 201 10.87 -0.04 6.95
C SER A 201 9.86 -1.18 6.78
N GLY A 202 10.35 -2.42 6.69
CA GLY A 202 9.52 -3.62 6.66
C GLY A 202 8.68 -3.73 7.93
N PHE A 203 7.42 -4.13 7.84
CA PHE A 203 6.43 -4.02 8.89
C PHE A 203 6.01 -5.41 9.42
N GLU A 204 5.83 -5.53 10.73
CA GLU A 204 5.15 -6.67 11.34
C GLU A 204 3.68 -6.32 11.62
N VAL A 205 2.76 -6.85 10.81
CA VAL A 205 1.37 -6.41 10.77
C VAL A 205 0.45 -7.52 10.29
N SER A 206 -0.79 -7.54 10.76
CA SER A 206 -1.87 -8.32 10.14
C SER A 206 -2.84 -7.41 9.41
N PHE A 207 -3.27 -7.83 8.23
CA PHE A 207 -4.30 -7.20 7.41
C PHE A 207 -5.59 -8.02 7.49
N LEU A 208 -6.73 -7.35 7.60
CA LEU A 208 -8.03 -8.00 7.44
C LEU A 208 -8.29 -8.17 5.94
N ASN A 209 -8.74 -9.35 5.54
CA ASN A 209 -9.10 -9.64 4.16
C ASN A 209 -10.62 -9.56 4.03
N PHE A 210 -11.13 -8.72 3.13
CA PHE A 210 -12.57 -8.53 2.91
C PHE A 210 -13.05 -9.26 1.66
#